data_AF-F4B5W7-F1
#
_entry.id   AF-F4B5W7-F1
#
_cell.length_a   1.000
_cell.length_b   1.000
_cell.length_c   1.000
_cell.angle_alpha   90.00
_cell.angle_beta   90.00
_cell.angle_gamma   90.00
#
_symmetry.space_group_name_H-M   'P 1'
#
loop_
_entity.id
_entity.type
_entity.pdbx_description
1 polymer ?
#
loop_
_entity_poly.entity_id
_entity_poly.type
_entity_poly.pdbx_seq_one_letter_code
_entity_poly.pdbx_strand_id
1 'polypeptide(L)'
;MSEIIRVSKDVKEKLVKIAAELQLNKGKRVSLNEAVEYLITFYEENKKFQKNVQLLFSLLGSAKGIREELERSRREDEGSS
;
A
#
# COMPACT_ATOMS: atom_id res chain seq x y z
N MET A 1 8.91 -22.43 17.05
CA MET A 1 7.98 -23.44 16.54
C MET A 1 7.92 -23.26 15.03
N SER A 2 8.01 -24.33 14.24
CA SER A 2 7.94 -24.26 12.78
C SER A 2 6.66 -24.93 12.30
N GLU A 3 5.93 -24.26 11.41
CA GLU A 3 4.71 -24.79 10.79
C GLU A 3 4.99 -25.28 9.37
N ILE A 4 4.24 -26.28 8.92
CA ILE A 4 4.37 -26.82 7.55
C ILE A 4 3.32 -26.18 6.66
N ILE A 5 3.77 -25.41 5.66
CA ILE A 5 2.92 -24.88 4.60
C ILE A 5 3.15 -25.70 3.33
N ARG A 6 2.10 -26.35 2.83
CA ARG A 6 2.14 -27.09 1.55
C ARG A 6 1.76 -26.16 0.41
N VAL A 7 2.56 -26.15 -0.64
CA VAL A 7 2.32 -25.36 -1.86
C VAL A 7 2.52 -26.24 -3.10
N SER A 8 1.97 -25.82 -4.23
CA SER A 8 2.23 -26.49 -5.51
C SER A 8 3.70 -26.38 -5.92
N LYS A 9 4.15 -27.23 -6.84
CA LYS A 9 5.52 -27.22 -7.36
C LYS A 9 5.88 -25.85 -7.94
N ASP A 10 5.01 -25.28 -8.76
CA ASP A 10 5.24 -23.99 -9.42
C ASP A 10 5.37 -22.84 -8.41
N VAL A 11 4.55 -22.86 -7.34
CA VAL A 11 4.64 -21.86 -6.27
C VAL A 11 5.96 -22.00 -5.52
N LYS A 12 6.39 -23.23 -5.21
CA LYS A 12 7.69 -23.49 -4.58
C LYS A 12 8.84 -22.96 -5.44
N GLU A 13 8.82 -23.20 -6.74
CA GLU A 13 9.85 -22.70 -7.66
C GLU A 13 9.91 -21.17 -7.69
N LYS A 14 8.75 -20.50 -7.70
CA LYS A 14 8.68 -19.03 -7.62
C LYS A 14 9.21 -18.50 -6.29
N LEU A 15 8.86 -19.13 -5.16
CA LEU A 15 9.36 -18.73 -3.84
C LEU A 15 10.89 -18.88 -3.73
N VAL A 16 11.45 -19.94 -4.30
CA VAL A 16 12.91 -20.14 -4.35
C VAL A 16 13.59 -19.04 -5.19
N LYS A 17 13.01 -18.66 -6.34
CA LYS A 17 13.54 -17.56 -7.16
C LYS A 17 13.53 -16.24 -6.40
N ILE A 18 12.42 -15.90 -5.74
CA ILE A 18 12.30 -14.69 -4.91
C ILE A 18 13.35 -14.71 -3.79
N ALA A 19 13.52 -15.84 -3.10
CA ALA A 19 14.55 -15.97 -2.06
C ALA A 19 15.97 -15.76 -2.60
N ALA A 20 16.28 -16.29 -3.79
CA ALA A 20 17.57 -16.10 -4.44
C ALA A 20 17.83 -14.63 -4.82
N GLU A 21 16.84 -13.95 -5.38
CA GLU A 21 16.92 -12.53 -5.70
C GLU A 21 17.11 -11.67 -4.44
N LEU A 22 16.35 -11.95 -3.37
CA LEU A 22 16.53 -11.29 -2.08
C LEU A 22 17.92 -11.53 -1.47
N GLN A 23 18.46 -12.75 -1.63
CA GLN A 23 19.81 -13.09 -1.18
C GLN A 23 20.87 -12.29 -1.93
N LEU A 24 20.74 -12.14 -3.24
CA LEU A 24 21.63 -11.29 -4.05
C LEU A 24 21.57 -9.83 -3.58
N ASN A 25 20.36 -9.31 -3.35
CA ASN A 25 20.17 -7.92 -2.93
C ASN A 25 20.68 -7.63 -1.51
N LYS A 26 20.53 -8.59 -0.58
CA LYS A 26 20.92 -8.41 0.83
C LYS A 26 22.37 -8.82 1.12
N GLY A 27 23.05 -9.48 0.19
CA GLY A 27 24.42 -10.00 0.39
C GLY A 27 24.52 -11.08 1.47
N LYS A 28 23.40 -11.70 1.86
CA LYS A 28 23.34 -12.75 2.90
C LYS A 28 22.34 -13.82 2.52
N ARG A 29 22.50 -15.02 3.10
CA ARG A 29 21.57 -16.12 2.87
C ARG A 29 20.16 -15.74 3.30
N VAL A 30 19.18 -16.03 2.44
CA VAL A 30 17.75 -15.78 2.70
C VAL A 30 17.01 -17.12 2.72
N SER A 31 16.23 -17.33 3.77
CA SER A 31 15.36 -18.50 3.93
C SER A 31 14.04 -18.32 3.15
N LEU A 32 13.33 -19.43 2.91
CA LEU A 32 11.97 -19.37 2.36
C LEU A 32 11.01 -18.64 3.31
N ASN A 33 11.22 -18.71 4.62
CA ASN A 33 10.41 -17.99 5.58
C ASN A 33 10.58 -16.47 5.42
N GLU A 34 11.82 -15.99 5.30
CA GLU A 34 12.09 -14.56 5.04
C GLU A 34 11.52 -14.09 3.69
N ALA A 35 11.52 -14.96 2.67
CA ALA A 35 10.88 -14.64 1.39
C ALA A 35 9.35 -14.52 1.52
N VAL A 36 8.73 -15.39 2.32
CA VAL A 36 7.29 -15.31 2.62
C VAL A 36 6.96 -14.05 3.43
N GLU A 37 7.76 -13.72 4.45
CA GLU A 37 7.62 -12.47 5.22
C GLU A 37 7.71 -11.24 4.31
N TYR A 38 8.69 -11.20 3.41
CA TYR A 38 8.81 -10.13 2.41
C TYR A 38 7.54 -9.97 1.56
N LEU A 39 6.97 -11.09 1.08
CA LEU A 39 5.75 -11.05 0.27
C LEU A 39 4.53 -10.61 1.07
N ILE A 40 4.43 -11.00 2.35
CA ILE A 40 3.36 -10.54 3.25
C ILE A 40 3.46 -9.03 3.46
N THR A 41 4.65 -8.52 3.82
CA THR A 41 4.87 -7.08 3.98
C THR A 41 4.52 -6.32 2.70
N PHE A 42 5.00 -6.80 1.55
CA PHE A 42 4.67 -6.22 0.25
C PHE A 42 3.16 -6.16 0.00
N TYR A 43 2.42 -7.22 0.30
CA TYR A 43 0.96 -7.24 0.16
C TYR A 43 0.26 -6.24 1.09
N GLU A 44 0.66 -6.19 2.37
CA GLU A 44 0.07 -5.29 3.36
C GLU A 44 0.32 -3.82 3.06
N GLU A 45 1.54 -3.48 2.63
CA GLU A 45 1.92 -2.13 2.22
C GLU A 45 1.14 -1.66 1.00
N ASN A 46 1.00 -2.52 -0.01
CA ASN A 46 0.17 -2.21 -1.18
C ASN A 46 -1.29 -2.01 -0.80
N LYS A 47 -1.84 -2.82 0.11
CA LYS A 47 -3.21 -2.64 0.61
C LYS A 47 -3.40 -1.31 1.32
N LYS A 48 -2.44 -0.89 2.14
CA LYS A 48 -2.46 0.42 2.81
C LYS A 48 -2.36 1.56 1.81
N PHE A 49 -1.49 1.46 0.81
CA PHE A 49 -1.36 2.46 -0.24
C PHE A 49 -2.68 2.67 -0.99
N GLN A 50 -3.36 1.59 -1.38
CA GLN A 50 -4.67 1.68 -2.06
C GLN A 50 -5.73 2.38 -1.21
N LYS A 51 -5.78 2.09 0.10
CA LYS A 51 -6.68 2.79 1.04
C LYS A 51 -6.36 4.27 1.14
N ASN A 52 -5.08 4.63 1.22
CA ASN A 52 -4.65 6.02 1.32
C ASN A 52 -4.99 6.79 0.04
N VAL A 53 -4.79 6.19 -1.14
CA VAL A 53 -5.20 6.78 -2.42
C VAL A 53 -6.70 7.03 -2.47
N GLN A 54 -7.52 6.07 -2.04
CA GLN A 54 -8.98 6.24 -1.98
C GLN A 54 -9.40 7.35 -1.00
N LEU A 55 -8.75 7.43 0.16
CA LEU A 55 -8.99 8.51 1.12
C LEU A 55 -8.60 9.87 0.53
N LEU A 56 -7.45 9.98 -0.12
CA LEU A 56 -7.02 11.21 -0.78
C LEU A 56 -8.00 11.65 -1.88
N PHE A 57 -8.51 10.73 -2.70
CA PHE A 57 -9.54 11.04 -3.69
C PHE A 57 -10.85 11.52 -3.05
N SER A 58 -11.28 10.90 -1.94
CA SER A 58 -12.47 11.38 -1.21
C SER A 58 -12.28 12.77 -0.61
N LEU A 59 -11.08 13.05 -0.06
CA LEU A 59 -10.72 14.35 0.50
C LEU A 59 -10.58 15.42 -0.58
N LEU A 60 -10.01 15.11 -1.75
CA LEU A 60 -9.98 16.03 -2.88
C LEU A 60 -11.38 16.31 -3.45
N GLY A 61 -12.22 15.27 -3.54
CA GLY A 61 -13.62 15.42 -3.95
C GLY A 61 -14.43 16.30 -3.00
N SER A 62 -14.18 16.19 -1.69
CA SER A 62 -14.80 17.04 -0.67
C SER A 62 -14.14 18.42 -0.55
N ALA A 63 -12.84 18.55 -0.79
CA ALA A 63 -12.12 19.83 -0.79
C ALA A 63 -12.60 20.77 -1.90
N LYS A 64 -13.08 20.23 -3.03
CA LYS A 64 -13.75 21.03 -4.06
C LYS A 64 -15.03 21.70 -3.51
N GLY A 65 -15.83 20.95 -2.76
CA GLY A 65 -17.03 21.48 -2.09
C GLY A 65 -16.70 22.51 -1.00
N ILE A 66 -15.69 22.23 -0.17
CA ILE A 66 -15.23 23.16 0.88
C ILE A 66 -14.73 24.48 0.28
N ARG A 67 -14.02 24.43 -0.86
CA ARG A 67 -13.54 25.65 -1.53
C ARG A 67 -14.69 26.46 -2.12
N GLU A 68 -15.68 25.81 -2.73
CA GLU A 68 -16.87 26.48 -3.27
C GLU A 68 -17.74 27.09 -2.15
N GLU A 69 -17.84 26.42 -1.01
CA GLU A 69 -18.56 26.94 0.18
C GLU A 69 -17.81 28.12 0.82
N LEU A 70 -16.49 28.04 0.94
CA LEU A 70 -15.65 29.13 1.46
C LEU A 70 -15.69 30.38 0.57
N GLU A 71 -15.65 30.20 -0.76
CA GLU A 71 -15.78 31.31 -1.71
C GLU A 71 -17.20 31.89 -1.72
N ARG A 72 -18.23 31.07 -1.45
CA ARG A 72 -19.60 31.56 -1.31
C ARG A 72 -19.76 32.41 -0.05
N SER A 73 -19.28 31.94 1.10
CA SER A 73 -19.32 32.72 2.35
C SER A 73 -18.58 34.06 2.23
N ARG A 74 -17.44 34.12 1.54
CA ARG A 74 -16.75 35.40 1.28
C ARG A 74 -17.60 36.39 0.47
N ARG A 75 -18.31 35.91 -0.56
CA ARG A 75 -19.18 36.77 -1.38
C ARG A 75 -20.39 37.27 -0.61
N GLU A 76 -20.92 36.47 0.31
CA GLU A 76 -22.04 36.85 1.17
C GLU A 76 -21.64 37.92 2.21
N ASP A 77 -20.42 37.82 2.74
CA ASP A 77 -19.84 38.83 3.64
C ASP A 77 -19.50 40.15 2.91
N GLU A 78 -18.94 40.08 1.69
CA GLU A 78 -18.57 41.25 0.88
C GLU A 78 -19.77 41.98 0.26
N GLY A 79 -20.90 41.30 0.05
CA GLY A 79 -22.12 41.89 -0.54
C GLY A 79 -23.05 42.57 0.48
N SER A 80 -22.74 42.50 1.77
CA SER A 80 -23.58 43.01 2.88
C SER A 80 -23.12 44.37 3.43
N SER A 81 -22.31 45.13 2.69
CA SER A 81 -21.84 46.49 3.06
C SER A 81 -22.16 47.54 2.01
#